data_AF-X6LDJ5-F1
#
_entry.id   AF-X6LDJ5-F1
#
_cell.length_a   1.000
_cell.length_b   1.000
_cell.length_c   1.000
_cell.angle_alpha   90.00
_cell.angle_beta   90.00
_cell.angle_gamma   90.00
#
_symmetry.space_group_name_H-M   'P 1'
#
loop_
_entity.id
_entity.type
_entity.pdbx_description
1 polymer ?
#
loop_
_entity_poly.entity_id
_entity_poly.type
_entity_poly.pdbx_seq_one_letter_code
_entity_poly.pdbx_strand_id
1 'polypeptide(L)'
;MNELHIPQWNLNDTKCIIHSINGLLLLFDGFDEIVNEIKKNTNLKVWLQHCTSNQKYSIIMISRPNAMCQYLNDPRMLNVIGLQSQDIQNCVNAYFKNNNESN
;
A
#
# COMPACT_ATOMS: atom_id res chain seq x y z
N MET A 1 -17.20 9.09 -7.61
CA MET A 1 -16.07 8.21 -8.02
C MET A 1 -16.00 8.06 -9.54
N ASN A 2 -15.88 9.17 -10.28
CA ASN A 2 -15.55 9.13 -11.72
C ASN A 2 -14.03 9.16 -11.96
N GLU A 3 -13.22 9.36 -10.93
CA GLU A 3 -11.78 9.62 -11.08
C GLU A 3 -11.02 8.38 -11.56
N LEU A 4 -11.36 7.19 -11.06
CA LEU A 4 -10.71 5.94 -11.49
C LEU A 4 -11.34 5.29 -12.74
N HIS A 5 -12.49 5.80 -13.22
CA HIS A 5 -13.25 5.26 -14.36
C HIS A 5 -13.43 3.72 -14.37
N ILE A 6 -13.56 3.08 -13.20
CA ILE A 6 -13.80 1.65 -13.10
C ILE A 6 -15.30 1.42 -12.90
N PRO A 7 -16.01 0.78 -13.85
CA PRO A 7 -17.40 0.42 -13.64
C PRO A 7 -17.50 -0.65 -12.53
N GLN A 8 -18.48 -0.50 -11.63
CA GLN A 8 -18.92 -1.53 -10.67
C GLN A 8 -18.04 -1.79 -9.43
N TRP A 9 -17.30 -0.82 -8.91
CA TRP A 9 -16.69 -0.98 -7.59
C TRP A 9 -17.74 -1.11 -6.47
N ASN A 10 -17.52 -2.08 -5.59
CA ASN A 10 -18.30 -2.25 -4.38
C ASN A 10 -17.99 -1.10 -3.44
N LEU A 11 -19.03 -0.40 -2.96
CA LEU A 11 -18.89 0.72 -2.03
C LEU A 11 -18.10 0.36 -0.76
N ASN A 12 -18.12 -0.90 -0.32
CA ASN A 12 -17.33 -1.35 0.83
C ASN A 12 -15.81 -1.33 0.55
N ASP A 13 -15.39 -1.63 -0.68
CA ASP A 13 -13.97 -1.64 -1.07
C ASP A 13 -13.41 -0.20 -1.11
N THR A 14 -14.29 0.79 -1.18
CA THR A 14 -13.93 2.21 -1.26
C THR A 14 -13.73 2.88 0.09
N LYS A 15 -14.00 2.17 1.20
CA LYS A 15 -13.74 2.67 2.55
C LYS A 15 -12.25 2.90 2.83
N CYS A 16 -11.38 2.21 2.10
CA CYS A 16 -9.93 2.35 2.20
C CYS A 16 -9.37 3.48 1.32
N ILE A 17 -10.23 4.17 0.54
CA ILE A 17 -9.82 5.29 -0.29
C ILE A 17 -9.75 6.56 0.55
N ILE A 18 -8.55 7.08 0.74
CA ILE A 18 -8.31 8.33 1.45
C ILE A 18 -8.03 9.43 0.42
N HIS A 19 -8.91 10.43 0.38
CA HIS A 19 -8.69 11.63 -0.41
C HIS A 19 -7.69 12.54 0.32
N SER A 20 -6.57 12.84 -0.33
CA SER A 20 -5.66 13.90 0.10
C SER A 20 -6.15 15.24 -0.43
N ILE A 21 -5.79 16.33 0.24
CA ILE A 21 -6.20 17.72 -0.08
C ILE A 21 -5.93 18.08 -1.55
N ASN A 22 -4.93 17.46 -2.19
CA ASN A 22 -4.51 17.76 -3.56
C ASN A 22 -4.49 16.54 -4.50
N GLY A 23 -5.05 15.40 -4.11
CA GLY A 23 -4.99 14.19 -4.94
C GLY A 23 -5.51 12.93 -4.26
N LEU A 24 -5.47 11.82 -4.98
CA LEU A 24 -5.93 10.53 -4.47
C LEU A 24 -4.71 9.70 -4.03
N LEU A 25 -4.74 9.19 -2.79
CA LEU A 25 -3.75 8.24 -2.30
C LEU A 25 -4.34 6.83 -2.37
N LEU A 26 -3.66 5.93 -3.07
CA LEU A 26 -3.98 4.50 -3.08
C LEU A 26 -2.96 3.75 -2.24
N LEU A 27 -3.43 3.04 -1.22
CA LEU A 27 -2.62 2.17 -0.37
C LEU A 27 -2.96 0.71 -0.67
N PHE A 28 -1.98 -0.05 -1.13
CA PHE A 28 -2.09 -1.50 -1.31
C PHE A 28 -1.24 -2.20 -0.26
N ASP A 29 -1.88 -2.65 0.81
CA ASP A 29 -1.26 -3.51 1.82
C ASP A 29 -1.31 -4.98 1.36
N GLY A 30 -0.24 -5.73 1.61
CA GLY A 30 -0.14 -7.14 1.17
C GLY A 30 -0.16 -7.33 -0.34
N PHE A 31 0.43 -6.41 -1.12
CA PHE A 31 0.36 -6.44 -2.59
C PHE A 31 0.87 -7.77 -3.19
N ASP A 32 1.81 -8.45 -2.52
CA ASP A 32 2.31 -9.76 -2.95
C ASP A 32 1.24 -10.86 -3.02
N GLU A 33 0.13 -10.71 -2.28
CA GLU A 33 -0.98 -11.67 -2.29
C GLU A 33 -1.75 -11.63 -3.63
N ILE A 34 -1.78 -10.47 -4.30
CA ILE A 34 -2.55 -10.27 -5.53
C ILE A 34 -1.70 -10.28 -6.80
N VAL A 35 -0.37 -10.30 -6.70
CA VAL A 35 0.54 -10.26 -7.88
C VAL A 35 0.23 -11.37 -8.88
N ASN A 36 -0.09 -12.57 -8.40
CA ASN A 36 -0.40 -13.70 -9.28
C ASN A 36 -1.72 -13.50 -10.04
N GLU A 37 -2.69 -12.84 -9.44
CA GLU A 37 -3.97 -12.52 -10.09
C GLU A 37 -3.78 -11.41 -11.12
N ILE A 38 -3.02 -10.36 -10.78
CA ILE A 38 -2.69 -9.27 -11.71
C ILE A 38 -1.96 -9.80 -12.95
N LYS A 39 -1.08 -10.80 -12.81
CA LYS A 39 -0.39 -11.43 -13.94
C LYS A 39 -1.34 -12.16 -14.89
N LYS A 40 -2.42 -12.74 -14.37
CA LYS A 40 -3.41 -13.52 -15.16
C LYS A 40 -4.50 -12.62 -15.74
N ASN A 41 -4.85 -11.54 -15.04
CA ASN A 41 -5.95 -10.66 -15.39
C ASN A 41 -5.44 -9.39 -16.09
N THR A 42 -5.52 -9.38 -17.43
CA THR A 42 -5.06 -8.26 -18.26
C THR A 42 -5.74 -6.94 -17.91
N ASN A 43 -7.03 -6.95 -17.56
CA ASN A 43 -7.77 -5.74 -17.20
C ASN A 43 -7.24 -5.14 -15.90
N LEU A 44 -6.98 -5.99 -14.89
CA LEU A 44 -6.41 -5.56 -13.62
C LEU A 44 -4.99 -5.00 -13.80
N LYS A 45 -4.20 -5.61 -14.67
CA LYS A 45 -2.86 -5.11 -15.03
C LYS A 45 -2.92 -3.73 -15.68
N VAL A 46 -3.78 -3.54 -16.69
CA VAL A 46 -3.96 -2.25 -17.37
C VAL A 46 -4.46 -1.18 -16.39
N TRP A 47 -5.39 -1.56 -15.51
CA TRP A 47 -5.87 -0.66 -14.47
C TRP A 47 -4.74 -0.19 -13.54
N LEU A 48 -3.89 -1.11 -13.07
CA LEU A 48 -2.79 -0.75 -12.19
C LEU A 48 -1.79 0.17 -12.90
N GLN A 49 -1.46 -0.12 -14.17
CA GLN A 49 -0.60 0.72 -15.01
C GLN A 49 -1.17 2.13 -15.22
N HIS A 50 -2.49 2.23 -15.42
CA HIS A 50 -3.18 3.52 -15.51
C HIS A 50 -3.04 4.30 -14.20
N CYS A 51 -3.25 3.64 -13.06
CA CYS A 51 -3.12 4.27 -11.75
C CYS A 51 -1.69 4.79 -11.53
N THR A 52 -0.66 4.00 -11.86
CA THR A 52 0.74 4.37 -11.63
C THR A 52 1.28 5.43 -12.60
N SER A 53 0.61 5.63 -13.75
CA SER A 53 1.01 6.63 -14.74
C SER A 53 0.36 8.00 -14.51
N ASN A 54 -0.67 8.07 -13.66
CA ASN A 54 -1.44 9.29 -13.45
C ASN A 54 -0.81 10.17 -12.36
N GLN A 55 -0.41 11.38 -12.71
CA GLN A 55 0.22 12.34 -11.79
C GLN A 55 -0.70 12.85 -10.68
N LYS A 56 -2.02 12.65 -10.79
CA LYS A 56 -2.98 13.04 -9.73
C LYS A 56 -3.03 12.02 -8.59
N TYR A 57 -2.41 10.86 -8.79
CA TYR A 57 -2.45 9.75 -7.84
C TYR A 57 -1.08 9.55 -7.22
N SER A 58 -1.08 9.32 -5.91
CA SER A 58 0.08 8.75 -5.23
C SER A 58 -0.27 7.32 -4.86
N ILE A 59 0.68 6.41 -5.04
CA ILE A 59 0.47 4.99 -4.75
C ILE A 59 1.57 4.50 -3.83
N ILE A 60 1.17 3.87 -2.74
CA ILE A 60 2.06 3.15 -1.84
C ILE A 60 1.66 1.69 -1.91
N MET A 61 2.62 0.84 -2.29
CA MET A 61 2.46 -0.61 -2.32
C MET A 61 3.39 -1.20 -1.27
N ILE A 62 2.84 -2.00 -0.37
CA ILE A 62 3.58 -2.73 0.65
C ILE A 62 3.54 -4.20 0.25
N SER A 63 4.71 -4.83 0.13
CA SER A 63 4.81 -6.21 -0.31
C SER A 63 6.03 -6.90 0.29
N ARG A 64 6.00 -8.24 0.24
CA ARG A 64 7.22 -9.03 0.41
C ARG A 64 8.21 -8.76 -0.73
N PRO A 65 9.54 -8.87 -0.49
CA PRO A 65 10.57 -8.57 -1.48
C PRO A 65 10.50 -9.38 -2.79
N ASN A 66 9.86 -10.55 -2.77
CA ASN A 66 9.72 -11.43 -3.93
C ASN A 66 8.60 -11.00 -4.90
N ALA A 67 7.74 -10.07 -4.50
CA ALA A 67 6.68 -9.52 -5.34
C ALA A 67 7.18 -8.38 -6.22
N MET A 68 8.08 -8.71 -7.14
CA MET A 68 8.54 -7.78 -8.17
C MET A 68 7.56 -7.71 -9.33
N CYS A 69 7.18 -6.49 -9.73
CA CYS A 69 6.28 -6.24 -10.84
C CYS A 69 7.02 -5.48 -11.95
N GLN A 70 7.49 -6.24 -12.96
CA GLN A 70 8.18 -5.70 -14.14
C GLN A 70 7.34 -4.71 -14.97
N TYR A 71 6.03 -4.67 -14.74
CA TYR A 71 5.10 -3.79 -15.44
C TYR A 71 4.86 -2.45 -14.73
N LEU A 72 5.54 -2.19 -13.60
CA LEU A 72 5.61 -0.89 -12.96
C LEU A 72 6.73 -0.07 -13.61
N ASN A 73 6.43 1.16 -14.01
CA ASN A 73 7.39 2.05 -14.65
C ASN A 73 8.29 2.70 -13.58
N ASP A 74 9.46 2.11 -13.34
CA ASP A 74 10.52 2.63 -12.47
C ASP A 74 10.02 3.07 -11.06
N PRO A 75 9.47 2.13 -10.26
CA PRO A 75 8.97 2.47 -8.93
C PRO A 75 10.13 2.84 -8.00
N ARG A 76 9.94 3.87 -7.18
CA ARG A 76 10.86 4.14 -6.06
C ARG A 76 10.72 3.05 -5.00
N MET A 77 11.74 2.22 -4.88
CA MET A 77 11.77 1.13 -3.90
C MET A 77 12.30 1.64 -2.55
N LEU A 78 11.56 1.35 -1.48
CA LEU A 78 11.98 1.60 -0.10
C LEU A 78 11.96 0.27 0.67
N ASN A 79 13.08 -0.09 1.29
CA ASN A 79 13.16 -1.27 2.14
C ASN A 79 12.76 -0.89 3.57
N VAL A 80 11.70 -1.51 4.07
CA VAL A 80 11.32 -1.39 5.48
C VAL A 80 12.20 -2.34 6.28
N ILE A 81 13.13 -1.76 7.03
CA ILE A 81 13.95 -2.51 7.99
C ILE A 81 13.21 -2.49 9.32
N GLY A 82 13.05 -3.66 9.93
CA GLY A 82 12.44 -3.78 11.25
C GLY A 82 13.30 -3.17 12.37
N LEU A 83 12.93 -3.46 13.61
CA LEU A 83 13.64 -2.97 14.79
C LEU A 83 15.11 -3.36 14.78
N GLN A 84 16.00 -2.40 15.03
CA GLN A 84 17.40 -2.67 15.32
C GLN A 84 17.54 -3.03 16.80
N SER A 85 18.68 -3.62 17.20
CA SER A 85 18.93 -4.04 18.58
C SER A 85 18.70 -2.92 19.60
N GLN A 86 19.03 -1.67 19.26
CA GLN A 86 18.81 -0.52 20.12
C GLN A 86 17.33 -0.13 20.23
N ASP A 87 16.54 -0.37 19.17
CA ASP A 87 15.11 -0.07 19.14
C ASP A 87 14.29 -1.10 19.92
N ILE A 88 14.75 -2.35 19.99
CA ILE A 88 14.07 -3.42 20.73
C ILE A 88 13.89 -3.01 22.19
N GLN A 89 14.94 -2.52 22.84
CA GLN A 89 14.87 -2.10 24.23
C GLN A 89 13.87 -0.95 24.41
N ASN A 90 13.87 0.03 23.51
CA ASN A 90 12.93 1.15 23.54
C ASN A 90 11.48 0.68 23.34
N CYS A 91 11.24 -0.22 22.40
CA CYS A 91 9.94 -0.79 22.10
C CYS A 91 9.39 -1.58 23.30
N VAL A 92 10.21 -2.45 23.90
CA VAL A 92 9.85 -3.23 25.09
C VAL A 92 9.56 -2.31 26.27
N ASN A 93 10.44 -1.34 26.53
CA ASN A 93 10.26 -0.38 27.62
C ASN A 93 8.98 0.45 27.44
N ALA A 94 8.68 0.93 26.24
CA ALA A 94 7.46 1.68 25.96
C ALA A 94 6.21 0.83 26.20
N TYR A 95 6.21 -0.43 25.75
CA TYR A 95 5.11 -1.37 25.97
C TYR A 95 4.81 -1.56 27.47
N PHE A 96 5.84 -1.85 28.28
CA PHE A 96 5.67 -2.09 29.70
C PHE A 96 5.43 -0.81 30.52
N LYS A 97 5.97 0.34 30.09
CA LYS A 97 5.74 1.62 30.77
C LYS A 97 4.27 2.06 30.66
N ASN A 98 3.67 1.89 29.48
CA ASN A 98 2.26 2.23 29.26
C ASN A 98 1.30 1.38 30.12
N ASN A 99 1.66 0.12 30.41
CA ASN A 99 0.86 -0.74 31.30
C ASN A 99 0.86 -0.28 32.76
N ASN A 100 1.86 0.50 33.18
CA ASN A 100 1.96 1.00 34.56
C ASN A 100 1.23 2.34 34.77
N GLU A 101 0.97 3.10 33.70
CA GLU A 101 0.21 4.36 33.74
C GLU A 101 -1.31 4.15 33.57
N SER A 102 -1.74 2.91 33.31
CA SER A 102 -3.13 2.54 33.07
C SER A 102 -3.88 2.01 34.31
N ASN A 103 -3.28 2.11 35.50
CA ASN A 103 -3.85 1.66 36.79
C ASN A 103 -4.20 2.83 37.71
#